data_AF-A0A4Y2GHZ6-F1
#
_entry.id   AF-A0A4Y2GHZ6-F1
#
_cell.length_a   1.000
_cell.length_b   1.000
_cell.length_c   1.000
_cell.angle_alpha   90.00
_cell.angle_beta   90.00
_cell.angle_gamma   90.00
#
_symmetry.space_group_name_H-M   'P 1'
#
loop_
_entity.id
_entity.type
_entity.pdbx_description
1 polymer ?
#
loop_
_entity_poly.entity_id
_entity_poly.type
_entity_poly.pdbx_seq_one_letter_code
_entity_poly.pdbx_strand_id
1 'polypeptide(L)'
;MMDSCERSAQEDRSIAFPTTENTVTESSTAEEESAHKLTNNSCVIEKTIVWRTFKTFVFLICLIFLIIQSVEFFNIYYAYPTNIVQESTVNMDFKMPATTLCFRNTMSTEKFCFENPNLCEKPSNLEEFCKKYPFYCKGNTSMLMIPMMGYYTNYSEEVKEMSQRYLLNGSLDDPDLFWKFGYGSNLY
;
A
#
# COMPACT_ATOMS: atom_id res chain seq x y z
N MET A 1 44.88 52.62 9.23
CA MET A 1 44.27 53.96 9.14
C MET A 1 42.95 53.88 9.91
N MET A 2 42.98 54.43 11.13
CA MET A 2 41.85 54.72 12.04
C MET A 2 40.73 55.50 11.30
N ASP A 3 39.46 55.54 11.68
CA ASP A 3 38.81 55.20 12.95
C ASP A 3 37.27 55.15 12.82
N SER A 4 36.66 54.48 13.81
CA SER A 4 35.40 54.80 14.49
C SER A 4 34.09 54.99 13.69
N CYS A 5 33.27 53.94 13.73
CA CYS A 5 31.82 54.08 13.79
C CYS A 5 31.28 53.19 14.92
N GLU A 6 31.61 53.52 16.17
CA GLU A 6 31.05 52.82 17.34
C GLU A 6 30.45 53.80 18.37
N ARG A 7 29.11 53.69 18.50
CA ARG A 7 28.17 54.04 19.59
C ARG A 7 28.18 55.45 20.23
N SER A 8 27.03 56.13 20.17
CA SER A 8 26.06 56.24 21.29
C SER A 8 24.85 57.15 20.97
N ALA A 9 23.80 57.02 21.80
CA ALA A 9 22.50 57.72 21.88
C ALA A 9 21.34 57.07 21.06
N GLN A 10 20.51 56.20 21.65
CA GLN A 10 19.48 56.39 22.69
C GLN A 10 18.08 56.55 22.07
N GLU A 11 17.19 55.63 22.42
CA GLU A 11 15.74 55.67 22.20
C GLU A 11 15.17 57.03 22.62
N ASP A 12 14.47 57.73 21.72
CA ASP A 12 13.07 58.14 21.95
C ASP A 12 12.44 58.74 20.67
N ARG A 13 11.12 58.52 20.55
CA ARG A 13 10.12 59.33 19.82
C ARG A 13 10.15 59.53 18.29
N SER A 14 9.18 58.85 17.67
CA SER A 14 8.21 59.35 16.68
C SER A 14 8.68 60.34 15.59
N ILE A 15 8.81 59.85 14.37
CA ILE A 15 8.85 60.71 13.18
C ILE A 15 7.40 60.95 12.73
N ALA A 16 6.86 62.10 13.14
CA ALA A 16 5.80 62.78 12.42
C ALA A 16 6.44 63.57 11.27
N PHE A 17 5.94 63.39 10.05
CA PHE A 17 6.30 64.25 8.91
C PHE A 17 5.66 65.64 9.07
N PRO A 18 6.33 66.71 8.60
CA PRO A 18 5.62 67.57 7.66
C PRO A 18 6.46 68.05 6.45
N THR A 19 5.88 67.76 5.30
CA THR A 19 5.68 68.54 4.06
C THR A 19 5.95 70.06 4.08
N THR A 20 6.76 70.50 3.11
CA THR A 20 6.69 71.70 2.22
C THR A 20 6.74 73.12 2.81
N GLU A 21 7.66 73.97 2.33
CA GLU A 21 7.41 75.08 1.37
C GLU A 21 8.67 75.97 1.17
N ASN A 22 8.83 76.50 -0.05
CA ASN A 22 9.96 77.29 -0.53
C ASN A 22 9.86 78.76 -0.07
N THR A 23 10.98 79.43 0.26
CA THR A 23 11.18 80.86 -0.12
C THR A 23 12.67 81.24 -0.14
N VAL A 24 13.04 82.00 -1.16
CA VAL A 24 14.37 82.54 -1.52
C VAL A 24 14.79 83.69 -0.60
N THR A 25 16.06 83.74 -0.16
CA THR A 25 16.83 85.00 0.04
C THR A 25 18.33 84.69 -0.07
N GLU A 26 19.00 85.34 -1.01
CA GLU A 26 20.46 85.33 -1.23
C GLU A 26 21.22 86.01 -0.09
N SER A 27 22.38 85.48 0.31
CA SER A 27 23.68 86.15 0.13
C SER A 27 24.78 85.53 1.02
N SER A 28 25.84 85.08 0.35
CA SER A 28 27.26 85.09 0.74
C SER A 28 27.66 84.54 2.13
N THR A 29 28.16 83.30 2.16
CA THR A 29 29.47 83.00 2.77
C THR A 29 30.02 81.70 2.22
N ALA A 30 31.30 81.73 1.89
CA ALA A 30 32.01 80.80 1.04
C ALA A 30 32.35 79.46 1.74
N GLU A 31 32.18 78.38 0.99
CA GLU A 31 33.18 77.31 0.77
C GLU A 31 33.73 76.46 1.94
N GLU A 32 33.02 76.30 3.06
CA GLU A 32 33.42 75.27 4.05
C GLU A 32 32.33 74.22 4.38
N GLU A 33 31.07 74.47 4.03
CA GLU A 33 29.95 73.57 4.38
C GLU A 33 29.60 72.53 3.30
N SER A 34 30.14 72.67 2.09
CA SER A 34 29.77 71.82 0.94
C SER A 34 30.46 70.45 0.94
N ALA A 35 31.72 70.38 1.40
CA ALA A 35 32.50 69.14 1.41
C ALA A 35 32.04 68.15 2.50
N HIS A 36 31.56 68.66 3.64
CA HIS A 36 31.09 67.85 4.78
C HIS A 36 29.67 67.29 4.57
N LYS A 37 28.86 67.99 3.76
CA LYS A 37 27.50 67.55 3.38
C LYS A 37 27.53 66.49 2.27
N LEU A 38 28.48 66.58 1.34
CA LEU A 38 28.63 65.61 0.24
C LEU A 38 29.08 64.23 0.74
N THR A 39 29.96 64.20 1.74
CA THR A 39 30.51 62.97 2.34
C THR A 39 29.51 62.23 3.23
N ASN A 40 28.73 62.96 4.03
CA ASN A 40 27.68 62.36 4.87
C ASN A 40 26.55 61.73 4.04
N ASN A 41 26.16 62.36 2.92
CA ASN A 41 25.09 61.85 2.07
C ASN A 41 25.52 60.60 1.30
N SER A 42 26.78 60.54 0.84
CA SER A 42 27.32 59.35 0.16
C SER A 42 27.33 58.13 1.08
N CYS A 43 27.72 58.29 2.35
CA CYS A 43 27.75 57.22 3.35
C CYS A 43 26.33 56.74 3.72
N VAL A 44 25.36 57.65 3.87
CA VAL A 44 23.96 57.30 4.13
C VAL A 44 23.31 56.60 2.92
N ILE A 45 23.65 57.03 1.70
CA ILE A 45 23.19 56.39 0.46
C ILE A 45 23.76 54.96 0.35
N GLU A 46 25.04 54.74 0.65
CA GLU A 46 25.63 53.38 0.65
C GLU A 46 24.98 52.49 1.71
N LYS A 47 24.76 52.98 2.94
CA LYS A 47 24.12 52.20 4.01
C LYS A 47 22.69 51.80 3.68
N THR A 48 21.93 52.68 3.04
CA THR A 48 20.54 52.40 2.61
C THR A 48 20.50 51.44 1.41
N ILE A 49 21.46 51.52 0.49
CA ILE A 49 21.61 50.57 -0.63
C ILE A 49 21.99 49.18 -0.11
N VAL A 50 22.98 49.08 0.78
CA VAL A 50 23.41 47.79 1.38
C VAL A 50 22.28 47.16 2.17
N TRP A 51 21.56 47.94 2.99
CA TRP A 51 20.41 47.45 3.76
C TRP A 51 19.26 46.97 2.86
N ARG A 52 18.95 47.71 1.78
CA ARG A 52 17.95 47.32 0.79
C ARG A 52 18.34 46.03 0.07
N THR A 53 19.62 45.88 -0.26
CA THR A 53 20.15 44.69 -0.94
C THR A 53 20.14 43.47 -0.02
N PHE A 54 20.53 43.63 1.25
CA PHE A 54 20.43 42.59 2.27
C PHE A 54 18.98 42.13 2.47
N LYS A 55 18.04 43.07 2.62
CA LYS A 55 16.60 42.76 2.76
C LYS A 55 16.08 41.99 1.55
N THR A 56 16.53 42.36 0.35
CA THR A 56 16.18 41.65 -0.89
C THR A 56 16.78 40.24 -0.93
N PHE A 57 18.03 40.08 -0.50
CA PHE A 57 18.69 38.77 -0.46
C PHE A 57 18.01 37.82 0.53
N VAL A 58 17.66 38.30 1.72
CA VAL A 58 16.89 37.53 2.71
C VAL A 58 15.53 37.12 2.12
N PHE A 59 14.83 38.05 1.45
CA PHE A 59 13.55 37.73 0.79
C PHE A 59 13.71 36.67 -0.30
N LEU A 60 14.76 36.74 -1.13
CA LEU A 60 15.04 35.74 -2.15
C LEU A 60 15.33 34.36 -1.55
N ILE A 61 16.13 34.31 -0.47
CA ILE A 61 16.39 33.07 0.26
C ILE A 61 15.07 32.48 0.79
N CYS A 62 14.22 33.30 1.42
CA CYS A 62 12.92 32.85 1.89
C CYS A 62 12.03 32.33 0.75
N LEU A 63 12.00 33.01 -0.41
CA LEU A 63 11.25 32.54 -1.58
C LEU A 63 11.75 31.19 -2.09
N ILE A 64 13.06 30.98 -2.15
CA ILE A 64 13.64 29.70 -2.59
C ILE A 64 13.19 28.57 -1.66
N PHE A 65 13.27 28.77 -0.33
CA PHE A 65 12.81 27.77 0.64
C PHE A 65 11.30 27.49 0.50
N LEU A 66 10.48 28.50 0.27
CA LEU A 66 9.04 28.32 0.03
C LEU A 66 8.77 27.50 -1.23
N ILE A 67 9.50 27.75 -2.32
CA ILE A 67 9.35 27.00 -3.58
C ILE A 67 9.76 25.54 -3.37
N ILE A 68 10.89 25.28 -2.70
CA ILE A 68 11.36 23.92 -2.42
C ILE A 68 10.32 23.13 -1.61
N GLN A 69 9.83 23.70 -0.51
CA GLN A 69 8.78 23.06 0.30
C GLN A 69 7.52 22.80 -0.52
N SER A 70 7.11 23.77 -1.36
CA SER A 70 5.91 23.63 -2.20
C SER A 70 6.04 22.47 -3.19
N VAL A 71 7.21 22.28 -3.81
CA VAL A 71 7.46 21.17 -4.75
C VAL A 71 7.43 19.82 -4.03
N GLU A 72 8.00 19.71 -2.83
CA GLU A 72 7.94 18.48 -2.04
C GLU A 72 6.49 18.10 -1.69
N PHE A 73 5.70 19.06 -1.21
CA PHE A 73 4.27 18.83 -0.95
C PHE A 73 3.50 18.46 -2.21
N PHE A 74 3.81 19.09 -3.34
CA PHE A 74 3.19 18.78 -4.62
C PHE A 74 3.52 17.34 -5.07
N ASN A 75 4.77 16.91 -4.94
CA ASN A 75 5.16 15.53 -5.27
C ASN A 75 4.45 14.49 -4.39
N ILE A 76 4.32 14.76 -3.08
CA ILE A 76 3.58 13.88 -2.16
C ILE A 76 2.10 13.83 -2.55
N TYR A 77 1.51 14.97 -2.94
CA TYR A 77 0.12 15.03 -3.40
C TYR A 77 -0.10 14.20 -4.68
N TYR A 78 0.79 14.29 -5.67
CA TYR A 78 0.69 13.53 -6.91
C TYR A 78 1.00 12.03 -6.76
N ALA A 79 1.67 11.64 -5.68
CA ALA A 79 1.88 10.23 -5.36
C ALA A 79 0.61 9.53 -4.85
N TYR A 80 -0.48 10.29 -4.61
CA TYR A 80 -1.75 9.80 -4.06
C TYR A 80 -1.57 8.74 -2.95
N PRO A 81 -0.77 9.02 -1.90
CA PRO A 81 -0.55 8.06 -0.84
C PRO A 81 -1.88 7.80 -0.12
N THR A 82 -2.31 6.54 -0.11
CA THR A 82 -3.49 6.12 0.64
C THR A 82 -3.02 5.52 1.97
N ASN A 83 -3.54 6.04 3.08
CA ASN A 83 -3.33 5.44 4.40
C ASN A 83 -4.47 4.47 4.67
N ILE A 84 -4.16 3.18 4.77
CA ILE A 84 -5.14 2.17 5.18
C ILE A 84 -5.12 2.11 6.70
N VAL A 85 -6.12 2.70 7.35
CA VAL A 85 -6.35 2.54 8.79
C VAL A 85 -7.21 1.29 8.97
N GLN A 86 -6.64 0.25 9.56
CA GLN A 86 -7.37 -0.97 9.88
C GLN A 86 -7.90 -0.88 11.31
N GLU A 87 -9.21 -0.78 11.46
CA GLU A 87 -9.89 -0.94 12.74
C GLU A 87 -10.55 -2.32 12.78
N SER A 88 -10.18 -3.15 13.76
CA SER A 88 -10.85 -4.42 13.99
C SER A 88 -11.99 -4.22 14.98
N THR A 89 -13.22 -4.19 14.47
CA THR A 89 -14.42 -4.27 15.30
C THR A 89 -14.91 -5.71 15.32
N VAL A 90 -15.20 -6.23 16.51
CA VAL A 90 -15.86 -7.55 16.65
C VAL A 90 -17.35 -7.31 16.52
N ASN A 91 -17.90 -7.56 15.34
CA ASN A 91 -19.33 -7.47 15.10
C ASN A 91 -19.99 -8.84 15.35
N MET A 92 -21.08 -8.85 16.10
CA MET A 92 -21.84 -10.08 16.39
C MET A 92 -22.67 -10.54 15.17
N ASP A 93 -22.98 -9.62 14.26
CA ASP A 93 -23.72 -9.89 13.03
C ASP A 93 -22.74 -10.07 11.85
N PHE A 94 -22.28 -11.30 11.65
CA PHE A 94 -21.42 -11.66 10.52
C PHE A 94 -22.22 -12.39 9.44
N LYS A 95 -22.04 -11.97 8.18
CA LYS A 95 -22.55 -12.75 7.04
C LYS A 95 -21.70 -14.01 6.91
N MET A 96 -22.34 -15.17 6.95
CA MET A 96 -21.65 -16.44 6.78
C MET A 96 -21.01 -16.49 5.37
N PRO A 97 -19.71 -16.79 5.25
CA PRO A 97 -19.09 -16.92 3.94
C PRO A 97 -19.62 -18.16 3.24
N ALA A 98 -19.59 -18.13 1.90
CA ALA A 98 -19.79 -19.35 1.14
C ALA A 98 -18.63 -20.30 1.43
N THR A 99 -18.95 -21.50 1.92
CA THR A 99 -17.97 -22.57 2.15
C THR A 99 -18.08 -23.60 1.04
N THR A 100 -17.01 -23.77 0.26
CA THR A 100 -16.92 -24.80 -0.77
C THR A 100 -16.14 -25.99 -0.21
N LEU A 101 -16.74 -27.18 -0.25
CA LEU A 101 -16.10 -28.44 0.16
C LEU A 101 -15.84 -29.29 -1.08
N CYS A 102 -14.60 -29.75 -1.25
CA CYS A 102 -14.21 -30.64 -2.35
C CYS A 102 -13.73 -31.97 -1.80
N PHE A 103 -14.22 -33.07 -2.37
CA PHE A 103 -13.66 -34.38 -2.08
C PHE A 103 -12.32 -34.54 -2.80
N ARG A 104 -11.32 -35.07 -2.07
CA ARG A 104 -10.01 -35.41 -2.66
C ARG A 104 -10.11 -36.54 -3.69
N ASN A 105 -11.12 -37.40 -3.54
CA ASN A 105 -11.42 -38.45 -4.49
C ASN A 105 -12.35 -37.88 -5.56
N THR A 106 -11.83 -37.78 -6.78
CA THR A 106 -12.54 -37.11 -7.86
C THR A 106 -13.41 -38.04 -8.69
N MET A 107 -13.49 -39.32 -8.30
CA MET A 107 -14.23 -40.35 -9.02
C MET A 107 -14.80 -41.36 -8.02
N SER A 108 -16.08 -41.71 -8.19
CA SER A 108 -16.68 -42.80 -7.44
C SER A 108 -16.08 -44.13 -7.88
N THR A 109 -15.46 -44.85 -6.94
CA THR A 109 -14.89 -46.18 -7.16
C THR A 109 -15.93 -47.16 -7.70
N GLU A 110 -17.16 -47.11 -7.17
CA GLU A 110 -18.27 -47.96 -7.58
C GLU A 110 -18.63 -47.73 -9.05
N LYS A 111 -18.82 -46.46 -9.44
CA LYS A 111 -19.16 -46.09 -10.82
C LYS A 111 -18.05 -46.46 -11.80
N PHE A 112 -16.80 -46.17 -11.45
CA PHE A 112 -15.67 -46.47 -12.32
C PHE A 112 -15.50 -47.97 -12.56
N CYS A 113 -15.59 -48.78 -11.50
CA CYS A 113 -15.46 -50.23 -11.62
C CYS A 113 -16.67 -50.89 -12.27
N PHE A 114 -17.85 -50.26 -12.20
CA PHE A 114 -19.01 -50.70 -12.98
C PHE A 114 -18.81 -50.48 -14.48
N GLU A 115 -18.29 -49.31 -14.88
CA GLU A 115 -18.04 -48.97 -16.29
C GLU A 115 -16.78 -49.67 -16.85
N ASN A 116 -15.77 -49.93 -16.00
CA ASN A 116 -14.47 -50.45 -16.39
C ASN A 116 -14.02 -51.61 -15.46
N PRO A 117 -14.71 -52.76 -15.49
CA PRO A 117 -14.44 -53.86 -14.55
C PRO A 117 -13.07 -54.49 -14.73
N ASN A 118 -12.50 -54.44 -15.94
CA ASN A 118 -11.16 -54.93 -16.27
C ASN A 118 -10.03 -54.10 -15.66
N LEU A 119 -10.32 -52.90 -15.17
CA LEU A 119 -9.35 -51.97 -14.60
C LEU A 119 -9.47 -51.85 -13.08
N CYS A 120 -10.23 -52.74 -12.47
CA CYS A 120 -10.41 -52.82 -11.04
C CYS A 120 -9.95 -54.18 -10.50
N GLU A 121 -9.32 -54.12 -9.34
CA GLU A 121 -8.76 -55.29 -8.68
C GLU A 121 -9.14 -55.25 -7.19
N LYS A 122 -9.21 -56.42 -6.58
CA LYS A 122 -9.33 -56.52 -5.13
C LYS A 122 -8.01 -56.04 -4.48
N PRO A 123 -8.08 -55.31 -3.36
CA PRO A 123 -6.87 -54.92 -2.63
C PRO A 123 -5.98 -56.11 -2.27
N SER A 124 -4.67 -56.01 -2.52
CA SER A 124 -3.67 -57.03 -2.20
C SER A 124 -3.61 -57.31 -0.69
N ASN A 125 -3.73 -56.27 0.13
CA ASN A 125 -3.88 -56.36 1.58
C ASN A 125 -5.21 -55.74 2.02
N LEU A 126 -6.23 -56.58 2.14
CA LEU A 126 -7.58 -56.13 2.51
C LEU A 126 -7.66 -55.62 3.96
N GLU A 127 -6.90 -56.20 4.89
CA GLU A 127 -6.93 -55.79 6.31
C GLU A 127 -6.35 -54.38 6.48
N GLU A 128 -5.21 -54.10 5.86
CA GLU A 128 -4.58 -52.79 5.90
C GLU A 128 -5.44 -51.73 5.19
N PHE A 129 -6.00 -52.08 4.03
CA PHE A 129 -6.89 -51.21 3.29
C PHE A 129 -8.12 -50.83 4.13
N CYS A 130 -8.78 -51.81 4.75
CA CYS A 130 -9.97 -51.58 5.56
C CYS A 130 -9.68 -50.85 6.87
N LYS A 131 -8.49 -51.03 7.45
CA LYS A 131 -8.05 -50.26 8.63
C LYS A 131 -7.92 -48.77 8.30
N LYS A 132 -7.41 -48.44 7.11
CA LYS A 132 -7.24 -47.06 6.67
C LYS A 132 -8.53 -46.45 6.12
N TYR A 133 -9.33 -47.24 5.40
CA TYR A 133 -10.56 -46.80 4.76
C TYR A 133 -11.77 -47.67 5.16
N PRO A 134 -12.23 -47.56 6.42
CA PRO A 134 -13.29 -48.42 6.95
C PRO A 134 -14.62 -48.23 6.21
N PHE A 135 -14.85 -47.06 5.60
CA PHE A 135 -16.06 -46.75 4.86
C PHE A 135 -16.31 -47.71 3.69
N TYR A 136 -15.27 -48.08 2.93
CA TYR A 136 -15.40 -48.99 1.78
C TYR A 136 -15.59 -50.45 2.19
N CYS A 137 -15.25 -50.80 3.44
CA CYS A 137 -15.33 -52.17 3.94
C CYS A 137 -16.58 -52.45 4.77
N LYS A 138 -17.58 -51.57 4.70
CA LYS A 138 -18.84 -51.74 5.44
C LYS A 138 -19.72 -52.78 4.74
N GLY A 139 -19.76 -53.99 5.28
CA GLY A 139 -20.59 -55.10 4.76
C GLY A 139 -19.75 -56.24 4.18
N ASN A 140 -20.23 -56.86 3.10
CA ASN A 140 -19.54 -57.99 2.48
C ASN A 140 -18.36 -57.52 1.61
N THR A 141 -17.14 -57.73 2.09
CA THR A 141 -15.90 -57.32 1.41
C THR A 141 -15.48 -58.23 0.26
N SER A 142 -16.21 -59.33 0.00
CA SER A 142 -15.87 -60.27 -1.07
C SER A 142 -15.99 -59.65 -2.46
N MET A 143 -16.89 -58.68 -2.64
CA MET A 143 -17.16 -57.98 -3.90
C MET A 143 -16.43 -56.63 -4.00
N LEU A 144 -15.60 -56.28 -3.00
CA LEU A 144 -14.88 -55.01 -2.99
C LEU A 144 -13.80 -55.01 -4.08
N MET A 145 -13.94 -54.11 -5.05
CA MET A 145 -12.94 -53.84 -6.07
C MET A 145 -12.61 -52.35 -6.06
N ILE A 146 -11.34 -52.03 -6.32
CA ILE A 146 -10.85 -50.65 -6.43
C ILE A 146 -10.03 -50.48 -7.71
N PRO A 147 -9.90 -49.27 -8.27
CA PRO A 147 -9.13 -49.03 -9.48
C PRO A 147 -7.66 -49.37 -9.28
N MET A 148 -7.01 -49.87 -10.33
CA MET A 148 -5.60 -50.31 -10.33
C MET A 148 -4.60 -49.12 -10.21
N MET A 149 -4.51 -48.52 -9.02
CA MET A 149 -3.74 -47.30 -8.73
C MET A 149 -2.33 -47.55 -8.15
N GLY A 150 -1.93 -48.80 -7.91
CA GLY A 150 -0.58 -49.18 -7.50
C GLY A 150 -0.27 -49.18 -6.00
N TYR A 151 -1.11 -48.58 -5.14
CA TYR A 151 -0.87 -48.58 -3.69
C TYR A 151 -1.38 -49.84 -2.98
N TYR A 152 -2.59 -50.26 -3.32
CA TYR A 152 -3.24 -51.44 -2.74
C TYR A 152 -3.58 -52.48 -3.80
N THR A 153 -3.25 -52.23 -5.06
CA THR A 153 -3.52 -53.07 -6.22
C THR A 153 -2.33 -53.01 -7.15
N ASN A 154 -2.33 -53.79 -8.22
CA ASN A 154 -1.41 -53.54 -9.31
C ASN A 154 -1.63 -52.15 -9.91
N TYR A 155 -0.58 -51.59 -10.51
CA TYR A 155 -0.63 -50.30 -11.20
C TYR A 155 -1.01 -50.52 -12.66
N SER A 156 -1.98 -49.75 -13.15
CA SER A 156 -2.32 -49.67 -14.56
C SER A 156 -2.20 -48.23 -15.07
N GLU A 157 -1.47 -48.06 -16.16
CA GLU A 157 -1.34 -46.75 -16.82
C GLU A 157 -2.68 -46.26 -17.39
N GLU A 158 -3.52 -47.18 -17.88
CA GLU A 158 -4.86 -46.88 -18.40
C GLU A 158 -5.77 -46.28 -17.32
N VAL A 159 -5.67 -46.76 -16.07
CA VAL A 159 -6.43 -46.21 -14.94
C VAL A 159 -6.00 -44.77 -14.64
N LYS A 160 -4.71 -44.47 -14.74
CA LYS A 160 -4.18 -43.12 -14.54
C LYS A 160 -4.67 -42.18 -15.63
N GLU A 161 -4.61 -42.58 -16.89
CA GLU A 161 -5.10 -41.75 -18.01
C GLU A 161 -6.61 -41.53 -17.94
N MET A 162 -7.39 -42.58 -17.67
CA MET A 162 -8.83 -42.45 -17.56
C MET A 162 -9.24 -41.59 -16.37
N SER A 163 -8.64 -41.82 -15.20
CA SER A 163 -8.92 -40.95 -14.04
C SER A 163 -8.62 -39.49 -14.36
N GLN A 164 -7.50 -39.18 -15.03
CA GLN A 164 -7.22 -37.82 -15.50
C GLN A 164 -8.26 -37.27 -16.48
N ARG A 165 -8.79 -38.10 -17.39
CA ARG A 165 -9.89 -37.67 -18.27
C ARG A 165 -11.17 -37.39 -17.49
N TYR A 166 -11.51 -38.21 -16.49
CA TYR A 166 -12.65 -37.94 -15.60
C TYR A 166 -12.46 -36.64 -14.80
N LEU A 167 -11.22 -36.31 -14.40
CA LEU A 167 -10.91 -35.01 -13.76
C LEU A 167 -11.19 -33.82 -14.69
N LEU A 168 -10.77 -33.93 -15.96
CA LEU A 168 -10.80 -32.82 -16.90
C LEU A 168 -12.17 -32.63 -17.56
N ASN A 169 -12.92 -33.72 -17.76
CA ASN A 169 -14.26 -33.71 -18.34
C ASN A 169 -15.38 -33.75 -17.29
N GLY A 170 -15.03 -33.76 -16.00
CA GLY A 170 -15.95 -33.91 -14.87
C GLY A 170 -16.79 -32.68 -14.59
N SER A 171 -17.75 -32.41 -15.47
CA SER A 171 -18.97 -31.62 -15.19
C SER A 171 -20.07 -32.48 -14.55
N LEU A 172 -19.73 -33.64 -13.97
CA LEU A 172 -20.70 -34.45 -13.25
C LEU A 172 -20.67 -34.07 -11.77
N ASP A 173 -21.33 -32.96 -11.48
CA ASP A 173 -21.89 -32.72 -10.15
C ASP A 173 -22.78 -33.93 -9.82
N ASP A 174 -22.30 -34.85 -9.00
CA ASP A 174 -23.12 -35.88 -8.39
C ASP A 174 -23.55 -35.38 -7.01
N PRO A 175 -24.69 -34.68 -6.89
CA PRO A 175 -25.16 -34.13 -5.63
C PRO A 175 -25.46 -35.22 -4.60
N ASP A 176 -25.64 -36.48 -5.01
CA ASP A 176 -25.96 -37.57 -4.10
C ASP A 176 -24.78 -37.95 -3.20
N LEU A 177 -23.53 -37.68 -3.62
CA LEU A 177 -22.36 -37.88 -2.76
C LEU A 177 -22.44 -36.98 -1.51
N PHE A 178 -22.90 -35.73 -1.65
CA PHE A 178 -23.00 -34.79 -0.53
C PHE A 178 -24.00 -35.28 0.54
N TRP A 179 -25.15 -35.82 0.11
CA TRP A 179 -26.17 -36.36 1.00
C TRP A 179 -25.78 -37.71 1.59
N LYS A 180 -25.14 -38.60 0.80
CA LYS A 180 -24.73 -39.95 1.23
C LYS A 180 -23.67 -39.94 2.34
N PHE A 181 -22.84 -38.90 2.42
CA PHE A 181 -21.86 -38.71 3.50
C PHE A 181 -22.40 -37.92 4.70
N GLY A 182 -23.68 -37.56 4.72
CA GLY A 182 -24.33 -36.96 5.91
C GLY A 182 -24.00 -35.49 6.18
N TYR A 183 -23.32 -34.80 5.26
CA TYR A 183 -22.95 -33.39 5.42
C TYR A 183 -24.13 -32.42 5.25
N GLY A 184 -25.22 -32.86 4.62
CA GLY A 184 -26.45 -32.06 4.49
C GLY A 184 -27.35 -32.04 5.73
N SER A 185 -27.03 -32.81 6.78
CA SER A 185 -27.94 -33.04 7.92
C SER A 185 -27.85 -31.98 9.03
N ASN A 186 -26.88 -31.08 9.00
CA ASN A 186 -26.63 -30.09 10.06
C ASN A 186 -26.71 -28.62 9.57
N LEU A 187 -27.37 -28.37 8.44
CA LEU A 187 -27.52 -27.02 7.86
C LEU A 187 -28.92 -26.41 8.05
N TYR A 188 -29.77 -27.01 8.90
CA TYR A 188 -31.03 -26.43 9.35
C TYR A 188 -31.18 -26.56 10.86
#